data_AF-A0A7W0TA67-F1
#
_entry.id   AF-A0A7W0TA67-F1
#
_cell.length_a   1.000
_cell.length_b   1.000
_cell.length_c   1.000
_cell.angle_alpha   90.00
_cell.angle_beta   90.00
_cell.angle_gamma   90.00
#
_symmetry.space_group_name_H-M   'P 1'
#
loop_
_entity.id
_entity.type
_entity.pdbx_description
1 polymer ?
#
loop_
_entity_poly.entity_id
_entity_poly.type
_entity_poly.pdbx_seq_one_letter_code
_entity_poly.pdbx_strand_id
1 'polypeptide(L)'
;MIRSTPAILTWLIAAAVAAPSCTPVGGERYSRKVAQKSLKKLEAPGIELGEFRVTKVVDGDTIRVDGLDASLRLLGMDSEETFKNEQDRRAVEASWTQYLKDKKGDSKRPIKAATPLGEVAKDWAKKWFEGVKTVRIERDHAAEIRDRYNRYLAYVFAEKNGTWLNFNVEGVRAGMSPYFPKYGYSRRFHNEFVAAQDEAKNNKRGIWEPGVKSFPDYAEREAWWNARGAFVEAFRKEAEGKPNYIDITHWDALQQLEALVGKEVHVLGTVGDVRIGERGPTRVTLARRMNNDFPLIFFDKDVLGTSGIMEWRSEFVVVTGVPTFYENKQSKQKQLQIQIDRASQIKLSEIPGLTAPTIAPTTAGP
;
A
#
# COMPACT_ATOMS: atom_id res chain seq x y z
N MET A 1 -87.44 56.15 -11.56
CA MET A 1 -87.56 54.90 -10.77
C MET A 1 -86.98 53.79 -11.64
N ILE A 2 -86.21 52.87 -11.04
CA ILE A 2 -85.60 51.68 -11.66
C ILE A 2 -84.25 51.93 -12.36
N ARG A 3 -83.26 51.17 -11.85
CA ARG A 3 -81.81 51.24 -12.08
C ARG A 3 -81.43 50.61 -13.43
N SER A 4 -80.58 51.31 -14.17
CA SER A 4 -79.94 50.81 -15.40
C SER A 4 -78.56 50.24 -15.10
N THR A 5 -78.36 48.98 -15.47
CA THR A 5 -77.08 48.28 -15.59
C THR A 5 -76.26 48.85 -16.76
N PRO A 6 -74.93 48.94 -16.64
CA PRO A 6 -74.06 48.97 -17.80
C PRO A 6 -73.22 47.69 -17.87
N ALA A 7 -73.14 47.14 -19.08
CA ALA A 7 -72.28 46.03 -19.45
C ALA A 7 -71.09 46.54 -20.27
N ILE A 8 -69.89 46.16 -19.80
CA ILE A 8 -68.72 45.68 -20.57
C ILE A 8 -68.01 46.68 -21.48
N LEU A 9 -66.79 47.07 -21.06
CA LEU A 9 -65.59 47.01 -21.89
C LEU A 9 -64.34 47.05 -20.99
N THR A 10 -63.71 45.90 -20.74
CA THR A 10 -62.42 45.82 -20.01
C THR A 10 -61.33 45.27 -20.90
N TRP A 11 -60.31 46.10 -21.08
CA TRP A 11 -59.06 45.82 -21.76
C TRP A 11 -58.15 44.90 -20.94
N LEU A 12 -57.48 43.99 -21.63
CA LEU A 12 -56.47 43.06 -21.13
C LEU A 12 -55.23 43.80 -20.60
N ILE A 13 -54.89 43.58 -19.33
CA ILE A 13 -53.55 43.82 -18.77
C ILE A 13 -53.00 42.47 -18.32
N ALA A 14 -51.93 42.03 -18.96
CA ALA A 14 -51.18 40.85 -18.57
C ALA A 14 -50.26 41.20 -17.38
N ALA A 15 -50.58 40.71 -16.19
CA ALA A 15 -49.69 40.74 -15.03
C ALA A 15 -49.00 39.38 -14.90
N ALA A 16 -47.69 39.35 -15.12
CA ALA A 16 -46.84 38.18 -14.91
C ALA A 16 -46.69 37.90 -13.41
N VAL A 17 -47.17 36.74 -12.96
CA VAL A 17 -46.95 36.24 -11.59
C VAL A 17 -45.56 35.64 -11.51
N ALA A 18 -44.67 36.26 -10.72
CA ALA A 18 -43.38 35.70 -10.37
C ALA A 18 -43.57 34.58 -9.32
N ALA A 19 -43.22 33.35 -9.69
CA ALA A 19 -43.10 32.24 -8.74
C ALA A 19 -41.74 32.33 -8.00
N PRO A 20 -41.67 32.01 -6.70
CA PRO A 20 -40.42 31.99 -5.95
C PRO A 20 -39.56 30.81 -6.42
N SER A 21 -38.40 31.13 -6.99
CA SER A 21 -37.36 30.18 -7.34
C SER A 21 -36.71 29.64 -6.06
N CYS A 22 -36.91 28.34 -5.79
CA CYS A 22 -36.10 27.60 -4.83
C CYS A 22 -34.62 27.71 -5.22
N THR A 23 -33.84 28.42 -4.41
CA THR A 23 -32.38 28.40 -4.48
C THR A 23 -31.87 27.02 -4.07
N PRO A 24 -31.04 26.33 -4.88
CA PRO A 24 -30.38 25.12 -4.43
C PRO A 24 -29.35 25.48 -3.36
N VAL A 25 -29.42 24.79 -2.22
CA VAL A 25 -28.43 24.88 -1.13
C VAL A 25 -27.04 24.61 -1.70
N GLY A 26 -26.15 25.57 -1.52
CA GLY A 26 -24.81 25.57 -2.09
C GLY A 26 -23.99 24.37 -1.63
N GLY A 27 -23.71 23.46 -2.56
CA GLY A 27 -22.46 22.72 -2.51
C GLY A 27 -21.36 23.70 -2.88
N GLU A 28 -20.54 24.11 -1.91
CA GLU A 28 -19.33 24.88 -2.20
C GLU A 28 -18.55 24.16 -3.30
N ARG A 29 -18.36 24.84 -4.44
CA ARG A 29 -17.39 24.41 -5.44
C ARG A 29 -16.02 24.42 -4.77
N TYR A 30 -15.60 23.23 -4.38
CA TYR A 30 -14.31 22.88 -3.81
C TYR A 30 -13.18 23.75 -4.38
N SER A 31 -12.67 24.69 -3.57
CA SER A 31 -11.64 25.62 -4.05
C SER A 31 -10.29 24.91 -4.10
N ARG A 32 -9.54 25.15 -5.18
CA ARG A 32 -8.16 24.65 -5.38
C ARG A 32 -7.24 24.92 -4.17
N LYS A 33 -7.52 25.97 -3.39
CA LYS A 33 -6.77 26.33 -2.17
C LYS A 33 -6.98 25.33 -1.03
N VAL A 34 -8.20 24.81 -0.85
CA VAL A 34 -8.50 23.79 0.17
C VAL A 34 -7.77 22.49 -0.17
N ALA A 35 -7.79 22.09 -1.45
CA ALA A 35 -7.03 20.93 -1.94
C ALA A 35 -5.53 21.05 -1.69
N GLN A 36 -4.94 22.20 -2.00
CA GLN A 36 -3.51 22.43 -1.77
C GLN A 36 -3.14 22.41 -0.27
N LYS A 37 -4.03 22.89 0.61
CA LYS A 37 -3.80 22.85 2.06
C LYS A 37 -3.84 21.43 2.60
N SER A 38 -4.80 20.61 2.17
CA SER A 38 -4.88 19.19 2.52
C SER A 38 -3.65 18.43 2.02
N LEU A 39 -3.24 18.64 0.75
CA LEU A 39 -2.03 18.04 0.16
C LEU A 39 -0.76 18.33 0.96
N LYS A 40 -0.56 19.58 1.42
CA LYS A 40 0.61 19.90 2.26
C LYS A 40 0.61 19.14 3.60
N LYS A 41 -0.55 18.93 4.21
CA LYS A 41 -0.68 18.14 5.45
C LYS A 41 -0.35 16.65 5.22
N LEU A 42 -0.70 16.13 4.04
CA LEU A 42 -0.46 14.73 3.65
C LEU A 42 0.97 14.42 3.23
N GLU A 43 1.78 15.44 2.94
CA GLU A 43 3.22 15.30 2.71
C GLU A 43 4.04 15.57 3.98
N ALA A 44 3.40 16.09 5.04
CA ALA A 44 4.05 16.30 6.32
C ALA A 44 4.13 14.98 7.12
N PRO A 45 5.25 14.70 7.80
CA PRO A 45 5.35 13.61 8.75
C PRO A 45 4.28 13.75 9.85
N GLY A 46 3.67 12.64 10.23
CA GLY A 46 2.63 12.62 11.27
C GLY A 46 1.75 11.37 11.17
N ILE A 47 1.02 11.08 12.25
CA ILE A 47 0.10 9.96 12.28
C ILE A 47 -1.25 10.34 11.66
N GLU A 48 -1.90 11.39 12.16
CA GLU A 48 -3.23 11.79 11.69
C GLU A 48 -3.16 12.71 10.46
N LEU A 49 -3.74 12.26 9.35
CA LEU A 49 -3.85 13.05 8.12
C LEU A 49 -5.02 14.03 8.20
N GLY A 50 -6.04 13.67 8.98
CA GLY A 50 -7.25 14.46 9.23
C GLY A 50 -8.50 13.75 8.76
N GLU A 51 -9.56 14.53 8.64
CA GLU A 51 -10.88 14.07 8.24
C GLU A 51 -11.21 14.45 6.81
N PHE A 52 -11.80 13.51 6.08
CA PHE A 52 -12.09 13.62 4.66
C PHE A 52 -13.45 13.03 4.32
N ARG A 53 -14.13 13.58 3.32
CA ARG A 53 -15.39 13.03 2.82
C ARG A 53 -15.10 11.84 1.91
N VAL A 54 -15.77 10.72 2.13
CA VAL A 54 -15.68 9.57 1.21
C VAL A 54 -16.35 9.92 -0.12
N THR A 55 -15.65 9.72 -1.23
CA THR A 55 -16.17 10.01 -2.58
C THR A 55 -16.49 8.74 -3.37
N LYS A 56 -15.71 7.67 -3.18
CA LYS A 56 -15.91 6.41 -3.90
C LYS A 56 -15.26 5.21 -3.20
N VAL A 57 -15.97 4.09 -3.15
CA VAL A 57 -15.39 2.77 -2.90
C VAL A 57 -14.99 2.18 -4.24
N VAL A 58 -13.68 1.94 -4.44
CA VAL A 58 -13.14 1.44 -5.72
C VAL A 58 -13.10 -0.08 -5.72
N ASP A 59 -12.53 -0.64 -4.65
CA ASP A 59 -12.37 -2.07 -4.41
C ASP A 59 -12.47 -2.38 -2.91
N GLY A 60 -12.40 -3.65 -2.50
CA GLY A 60 -12.51 -4.07 -1.09
C GLY A 60 -11.48 -3.43 -0.16
N ASP A 61 -10.27 -3.16 -0.68
CA ASP A 61 -9.15 -2.55 0.06
C ASP A 61 -8.74 -1.15 -0.46
N THR A 62 -9.59 -0.51 -1.26
CA THR A 62 -9.23 0.75 -1.94
C THR A 62 -10.41 1.72 -2.00
N ILE A 63 -10.23 2.90 -1.38
CA ILE A 63 -11.21 4.00 -1.42
C ILE A 63 -10.59 5.29 -1.99
N ARG A 64 -11.47 6.22 -2.38
CA ARG A 64 -11.15 7.61 -2.68
C ARG A 64 -11.92 8.52 -1.72
N VAL A 65 -11.23 9.56 -1.28
CA VAL A 65 -11.80 10.64 -0.46
C VAL A 65 -11.60 11.97 -1.18
N ASP A 66 -12.29 13.02 -0.73
CA ASP A 66 -12.11 14.35 -1.28
C ASP A 66 -10.71 14.92 -0.97
N GLY A 67 -10.23 15.79 -1.86
CA GLY A 67 -8.94 16.45 -1.70
C GLY A 67 -7.68 15.61 -1.87
N LEU A 68 -7.81 14.30 -2.06
CA LEU A 68 -6.72 13.43 -2.51
C LEU A 68 -6.81 13.20 -4.01
N ASP A 69 -5.71 13.45 -4.71
CA ASP A 69 -5.54 13.17 -6.13
C ASP A 69 -5.26 11.68 -6.43
N ALA A 70 -4.81 10.93 -5.42
CA ALA A 70 -4.52 9.51 -5.48
C ALA A 70 -5.48 8.67 -4.62
N SER A 71 -5.67 7.41 -5.01
CA SER A 71 -6.31 6.41 -4.14
C SER A 71 -5.43 6.08 -2.94
N LEU A 72 -6.06 5.78 -1.80
CA LEU A 72 -5.38 5.27 -0.61
C LEU A 72 -5.09 3.78 -0.78
N ARG A 73 -3.89 3.33 -0.41
CA ARG A 73 -3.62 1.90 -0.18
C ARG A 73 -3.89 1.61 1.29
N LEU A 74 -4.92 0.81 1.55
CA LEU A 74 -5.27 0.43 2.90
C LEU A 74 -4.24 -0.54 3.47
N LEU A 75 -3.71 -0.20 4.64
CA LEU A 75 -2.69 -0.97 5.36
C LEU A 75 -3.30 -2.19 6.05
N GLY A 76 -2.53 -3.27 6.12
CA GLY A 76 -2.94 -4.52 6.79
C GLY A 76 -3.97 -5.35 6.01
N MET A 77 -4.35 -4.94 4.80
CA MET A 77 -5.30 -5.65 3.93
C MET A 77 -4.75 -5.89 2.52
N ASP A 78 -5.24 -6.98 1.90
CA ASP A 78 -5.10 -7.32 0.50
C ASP A 78 -6.36 -8.11 0.09
N SER A 79 -7.40 -7.39 -0.35
CA SER A 79 -8.67 -8.03 -0.71
C SER A 79 -8.54 -8.81 -2.01
N GLU A 80 -9.49 -9.72 -2.22
CA GLU A 80 -9.73 -10.34 -3.52
C GLU A 80 -9.95 -9.29 -4.62
N GLU A 81 -9.60 -9.63 -5.87
CA GLU A 81 -9.69 -8.70 -7.00
C GLU A 81 -11.08 -8.72 -7.64
N THR A 82 -11.63 -7.55 -7.95
CA THR A 82 -12.92 -7.44 -8.67
C THR A 82 -12.77 -7.67 -10.18
N PHE A 83 -13.82 -8.18 -10.82
CA PHE A 83 -13.84 -8.40 -12.26
C PHE A 83 -13.81 -7.08 -13.02
N LYS A 84 -12.87 -6.97 -13.97
CA LYS A 84 -12.70 -5.78 -14.81
C LYS A 84 -13.30 -5.94 -16.22
N ASN A 85 -13.67 -7.16 -16.60
CA ASN A 85 -14.21 -7.49 -17.92
C ASN A 85 -15.27 -8.61 -17.84
N GLU A 86 -16.12 -8.69 -18.85
CA GLU A 86 -17.21 -9.66 -18.95
C GLU A 86 -16.72 -11.08 -19.29
N GLN A 87 -15.59 -11.19 -19.99
CA GLN A 87 -15.00 -12.47 -20.37
C GLN A 87 -14.64 -13.30 -19.12
N ASP A 88 -14.04 -12.67 -18.13
CA ASP A 88 -13.66 -13.31 -16.87
C ASP A 88 -14.89 -13.75 -16.08
N ARG A 89 -15.98 -12.98 -16.11
CA ARG A 89 -17.25 -13.36 -15.46
C ARG A 89 -17.80 -14.65 -16.08
N ARG A 90 -17.91 -14.68 -17.42
CA ARG A 90 -18.39 -15.86 -18.16
C ARG A 90 -17.51 -17.09 -17.97
N ALA A 91 -16.19 -16.89 -17.92
CA ALA A 91 -15.25 -17.99 -17.68
C ALA A 91 -15.43 -18.62 -16.28
N VAL A 92 -15.65 -17.78 -15.25
CA VAL A 92 -15.94 -18.24 -13.89
C VAL A 92 -17.29 -18.95 -13.77
N GLU A 93 -18.31 -18.48 -14.50
CA GLU A 93 -19.62 -19.12 -14.60
C GLU A 93 -19.53 -20.50 -15.27
N ALA A 94 -18.74 -20.61 -16.35
CA ALA A 94 -18.55 -21.86 -17.08
C ALA A 94 -17.79 -22.91 -16.25
N SER A 95 -16.65 -22.53 -15.66
CA SER A 95 -15.88 -23.41 -14.78
C SER A 95 -14.85 -22.63 -13.97
N TRP A 96 -15.06 -22.56 -12.65
CA TRP A 96 -14.13 -21.93 -11.72
C TRP A 96 -12.73 -22.55 -11.77
N THR A 97 -12.66 -23.89 -11.74
CA THR A 97 -11.39 -24.63 -11.74
C THR A 97 -10.62 -24.40 -13.03
N GLN A 98 -11.31 -24.42 -14.19
CA GLN A 98 -10.66 -24.18 -15.47
C GLN A 98 -10.20 -22.72 -15.58
N TYR A 99 -11.04 -21.76 -15.16
CA TYR A 99 -10.67 -20.35 -15.12
C TYR A 99 -9.40 -20.10 -14.31
N LEU A 100 -9.30 -20.66 -13.09
CA LEU A 100 -8.09 -20.52 -12.27
C LEU A 100 -6.87 -21.14 -12.93
N LYS A 101 -7.02 -22.32 -13.56
CA LYS A 101 -5.95 -22.97 -14.30
C LYS A 101 -5.46 -22.11 -15.47
N ASP A 102 -6.38 -21.55 -16.24
CA ASP A 102 -6.08 -20.68 -17.39
C ASP A 102 -5.41 -19.38 -16.95
N LYS A 103 -5.90 -18.77 -15.87
CA LYS A 103 -5.28 -17.57 -15.28
C LYS A 103 -3.89 -17.86 -14.70
N LYS A 104 -3.65 -19.07 -14.17
CA LYS A 104 -2.34 -19.47 -13.66
C LYS A 104 -1.35 -19.70 -14.79
N GLY A 105 -1.79 -20.37 -15.86
CA GLY A 105 -0.92 -20.79 -16.95
C GLY A 105 0.33 -21.49 -16.40
N ASP A 106 1.50 -21.10 -16.89
CA ASP A 106 2.79 -21.62 -16.44
C ASP A 106 3.42 -20.85 -15.28
N SER A 107 2.66 -19.93 -14.65
CA SER A 107 3.17 -19.15 -13.52
C SER A 107 3.50 -20.06 -12.35
N LYS A 108 4.77 -20.03 -11.96
CA LYS A 108 5.27 -20.68 -10.73
C LYS A 108 4.86 -19.92 -9.47
N ARG A 109 4.35 -18.69 -9.59
CA ARG A 109 3.96 -17.84 -8.46
C ARG A 109 2.44 -17.73 -8.33
N PRO A 110 1.93 -17.53 -7.10
CA PRO A 110 0.57 -17.08 -6.82
C PRO A 110 0.10 -15.97 -7.77
N ILE A 111 -1.09 -16.14 -8.36
CA ILE A 111 -1.70 -15.15 -9.27
C ILE A 111 -2.73 -14.28 -8.54
N LYS A 112 -3.00 -13.09 -9.06
CA LYS A 112 -4.09 -12.23 -8.60
C LYS A 112 -5.22 -12.18 -9.65
N ALA A 113 -5.94 -13.29 -9.80
CA ALA A 113 -7.10 -13.35 -10.69
C ALA A 113 -8.32 -12.64 -10.08
N ALA A 114 -9.22 -12.09 -10.90
CA ALA A 114 -10.50 -11.60 -10.38
C ALA A 114 -11.35 -12.77 -9.87
N THR A 115 -12.08 -12.56 -8.77
CA THR A 115 -12.87 -13.61 -8.12
C THR A 115 -14.27 -13.11 -7.73
N PRO A 116 -15.27 -14.01 -7.61
CA PRO A 116 -16.58 -13.66 -7.07
C PRO A 116 -16.51 -13.02 -5.69
N LEU A 117 -15.61 -13.50 -4.83
CA LEU A 117 -15.44 -12.94 -3.50
C LEU A 117 -14.86 -11.51 -3.52
N GLY A 118 -14.13 -11.11 -4.56
CA GLY A 118 -13.72 -9.71 -4.77
C GLY A 118 -14.92 -8.77 -4.91
N GLU A 119 -15.96 -9.18 -5.64
CA GLU A 119 -17.20 -8.39 -5.74
C GLU A 119 -17.94 -8.33 -4.40
N VAL A 120 -17.98 -9.44 -3.66
CA VAL A 120 -18.54 -9.49 -2.31
C VAL A 120 -17.79 -8.54 -1.36
N ALA A 121 -16.46 -8.52 -1.41
CA ALA A 121 -15.63 -7.63 -0.59
C ALA A 121 -15.90 -6.16 -0.91
N LYS A 122 -16.02 -5.81 -2.19
CA LYS A 122 -16.37 -4.45 -2.62
C LYS A 122 -17.79 -4.06 -2.19
N ASP A 123 -18.77 -4.95 -2.30
CA ASP A 123 -20.14 -4.66 -1.88
C ASP A 123 -20.26 -4.59 -0.36
N TRP A 124 -19.53 -5.41 0.39
CA TRP A 124 -19.37 -5.27 1.84
C TRP A 124 -18.79 -3.91 2.19
N ALA A 125 -17.73 -3.47 1.51
CA ALA A 125 -17.12 -2.16 1.74
C ALA A 125 -18.11 -1.02 1.49
N LYS A 126 -18.88 -1.06 0.38
CA LYS A 126 -19.95 -0.08 0.12
C LYS A 126 -20.96 -0.03 1.26
N LYS A 127 -21.50 -1.18 1.67
CA LYS A 127 -22.48 -1.30 2.76
C LYS A 127 -21.89 -0.81 4.08
N TRP A 128 -20.62 -1.10 4.34
CA TRP A 128 -19.94 -0.62 5.54
C TRP A 128 -19.86 0.92 5.53
N PHE A 129 -19.62 1.56 4.40
CA PHE A 129 -19.59 3.02 4.32
C PHE A 129 -20.98 3.68 4.16
N GLU A 130 -22.08 2.93 4.14
CA GLU A 130 -23.42 3.52 4.12
C GLU A 130 -23.65 4.39 5.36
N GLY A 131 -24.17 5.61 5.13
CA GLY A 131 -24.37 6.60 6.20
C GLY A 131 -23.09 7.31 6.69
N VAL A 132 -21.90 6.82 6.33
CA VAL A 132 -20.62 7.45 6.68
C VAL A 132 -20.36 8.65 5.77
N LYS A 133 -20.45 9.87 6.32
CA LYS A 133 -20.16 11.10 5.57
C LYS A 133 -18.67 11.43 5.53
N THR A 134 -17.99 11.20 6.64
CA THR A 134 -16.60 11.60 6.88
C THR A 134 -15.83 10.43 7.46
N VAL A 135 -14.57 10.31 7.07
CA VAL A 135 -13.61 9.35 7.62
C VAL A 135 -12.38 10.07 8.14
N ARG A 136 -11.82 9.57 9.22
CA ARG A 136 -10.49 9.97 9.70
C ARG A 136 -9.45 9.07 9.08
N ILE A 137 -8.39 9.65 8.53
CA ILE A 137 -7.31 8.92 7.88
C ILE A 137 -6.05 9.05 8.74
N GLU A 138 -5.40 7.93 9.00
CA GLU A 138 -4.18 7.86 9.80
C GLU A 138 -3.11 6.98 9.16
N ARG A 139 -1.83 7.29 9.39
CA ARG A 139 -0.69 6.43 9.01
C ARG A 139 -0.40 5.41 10.10
N ASP A 140 0.31 4.34 9.74
CA ASP A 140 0.91 3.44 10.73
C ASP A 140 2.18 4.02 11.33
N HIS A 141 2.99 4.71 10.51
CA HIS A 141 4.23 5.35 10.94
C HIS A 141 4.41 6.73 10.29
N ALA A 142 4.93 7.71 11.05
CA ALA A 142 5.08 9.09 10.58
C ALA A 142 6.09 9.23 9.43
N ALA A 143 7.08 8.34 9.33
CA ALA A 143 8.09 8.38 8.28
C ALA A 143 7.69 7.61 6.99
N GLU A 144 6.59 6.85 7.02
CA GLU A 144 6.09 6.07 5.87
C GLU A 144 4.90 6.80 5.23
N ILE A 145 5.21 7.71 4.30
CA ILE A 145 4.20 8.60 3.72
C ILE A 145 3.49 7.95 2.51
N ARG A 146 4.27 7.37 1.59
CA ARG A 146 3.78 6.82 0.33
C ARG A 146 4.45 5.49 0.03
N ASP A 147 3.72 4.63 -0.69
CA ASP A 147 4.29 3.39 -1.24
C ASP A 147 5.15 3.67 -2.48
N ARG A 148 5.76 2.60 -3.01
CA ARG A 148 6.58 2.64 -4.23
C ARG A 148 5.83 3.27 -5.43
N TYR A 149 4.52 3.06 -5.52
CA TYR A 149 3.63 3.52 -6.61
C TYR A 149 2.98 4.88 -6.32
N ASN A 150 3.50 5.62 -5.35
CA ASN A 150 3.04 6.96 -4.99
C ASN A 150 1.61 7.00 -4.40
N ARG A 151 1.09 5.90 -3.85
CA ARG A 151 -0.17 5.88 -3.10
C ARG A 151 0.08 6.20 -1.64
N TYR A 152 -0.84 6.92 -1.00
CA TYR A 152 -0.79 7.13 0.44
C TYR A 152 -1.10 5.83 1.18
N LEU A 153 -0.28 5.53 2.19
CA LEU A 153 -0.47 4.39 3.08
C LEU A 153 -1.34 4.81 4.27
N ALA A 154 -2.46 4.13 4.48
CA ALA A 154 -3.41 4.59 5.49
C ALA A 154 -4.27 3.49 6.15
N TYR A 155 -4.65 3.78 7.39
CA TYR A 155 -5.84 3.28 8.06
C TYR A 155 -6.98 4.28 7.90
N VAL A 156 -8.19 3.75 7.74
CA VAL A 156 -9.40 4.54 7.60
C VAL A 156 -10.30 4.24 8.79
N PHE A 157 -10.72 5.30 9.48
CA PHE A 157 -11.65 5.21 10.59
C PHE A 157 -12.97 5.90 10.22
N ALA A 158 -14.08 5.30 10.61
CA ALA A 158 -15.39 5.93 10.52
C ALA A 158 -16.09 5.87 11.87
N GLU A 159 -16.81 6.93 12.21
CA GLU A 159 -17.67 6.93 13.38
C GLU A 159 -18.96 6.16 13.08
N LYS A 160 -19.24 5.15 13.90
CA LYS A 160 -20.46 4.36 13.85
C LYS A 160 -20.98 4.16 15.26
N ASN A 161 -22.25 4.51 15.49
CA ASN A 161 -22.90 4.42 16.81
C ASN A 161 -22.09 5.09 17.94
N GLY A 162 -21.50 6.27 17.66
CA GLY A 162 -20.69 7.02 18.63
C GLY A 162 -19.26 6.51 18.84
N THR A 163 -18.83 5.50 18.09
CA THR A 163 -17.49 4.90 18.21
C THR A 163 -16.74 4.95 16.88
N TRP A 164 -15.46 5.34 16.93
CA TRP A 164 -14.57 5.27 15.76
C TRP A 164 -14.11 3.83 15.53
N LEU A 165 -14.49 3.26 14.40
CA LEU A 165 -14.09 1.91 13.98
C LEU A 165 -13.04 1.97 12.89
N ASN A 166 -12.00 1.15 13.01
CA ASN A 166 -10.96 0.99 11.99
C ASN A 166 -11.47 0.08 10.88
N PHE A 167 -11.83 0.66 9.73
CA PHE A 167 -12.32 -0.06 8.55
C PHE A 167 -11.38 -1.20 8.15
N ASN A 168 -10.07 -0.99 8.29
CA ASN A 168 -9.09 -1.98 7.85
C ASN A 168 -9.17 -3.26 8.70
N VAL A 169 -9.20 -3.10 10.02
CA VAL A 169 -9.35 -4.23 10.97
C VAL A 169 -10.72 -4.89 10.78
N GLU A 170 -11.77 -4.10 10.59
CA GLU A 170 -13.13 -4.63 10.39
C GLU A 170 -13.27 -5.41 9.07
N GLY A 171 -12.54 -5.03 8.02
CA GLY A 171 -12.49 -5.79 6.77
C GLY A 171 -11.84 -7.17 6.95
N VAL A 172 -10.79 -7.25 7.77
CA VAL A 172 -10.18 -8.52 8.16
C VAL A 172 -11.14 -9.34 9.05
N ARG A 173 -11.80 -8.70 10.03
CA ARG A 173 -12.79 -9.34 10.93
C ARG A 173 -13.99 -9.92 10.19
N ALA A 174 -14.40 -9.27 9.11
CA ALA A 174 -15.46 -9.74 8.23
C ALA A 174 -15.02 -10.84 7.26
N GLY A 175 -13.71 -11.15 7.18
CA GLY A 175 -13.16 -12.13 6.24
C GLY A 175 -13.09 -11.62 4.80
N MET A 176 -13.16 -10.30 4.57
CA MET A 176 -13.05 -9.71 3.22
C MET A 176 -11.60 -9.54 2.75
N SER A 177 -10.65 -9.74 3.67
CA SER A 177 -9.22 -9.74 3.44
C SER A 177 -8.55 -10.59 4.53
N PRO A 178 -7.43 -11.27 4.24
CA PRO A 178 -6.53 -11.73 5.31
C PRO A 178 -5.84 -10.52 5.95
N TYR A 179 -5.24 -10.71 7.12
CA TYR A 179 -4.23 -9.77 7.60
C TYR A 179 -3.01 -9.84 6.68
N PHE A 180 -2.55 -8.68 6.21
CA PHE A 180 -1.51 -8.57 5.18
C PHE A 180 -0.22 -7.91 5.70
N PRO A 181 0.63 -8.64 6.47
CA PRO A 181 1.87 -8.13 7.05
C PRO A 181 3.08 -8.13 6.08
N LYS A 182 2.84 -8.20 4.76
CA LYS A 182 3.89 -8.36 3.72
C LYS A 182 5.02 -7.33 3.80
N TYR A 183 4.73 -6.12 4.29
CA TYR A 183 5.67 -5.00 4.38
C TYR A 183 6.05 -4.66 5.84
N GLY A 184 5.89 -5.61 6.75
CA GLY A 184 6.05 -5.42 8.19
C GLY A 184 4.72 -5.52 8.93
N TYR A 185 4.79 -5.86 10.21
CA TYR A 185 3.62 -5.79 11.09
C TYR A 185 3.14 -4.34 11.24
N SER A 186 1.83 -4.18 11.40
CA SER A 186 1.27 -2.90 11.82
C SER A 186 1.87 -2.52 13.16
N ARG A 187 2.51 -1.35 13.23
CA ARG A 187 3.10 -0.87 14.47
C ARG A 187 2.04 -0.51 15.52
N ARG A 188 0.81 -0.24 15.07
CA ARG A 188 -0.27 0.29 15.91
C ARG A 188 -1.42 -0.68 16.15
N PHE A 189 -1.68 -1.58 15.21
CA PHE A 189 -2.89 -2.42 15.19
C PHE A 189 -2.61 -3.91 14.95
N HIS A 190 -1.37 -4.37 15.15
CA HIS A 190 -1.00 -5.76 14.87
C HIS A 190 -1.89 -6.76 15.61
N ASN A 191 -2.10 -6.56 16.91
CA ASN A 191 -2.88 -7.47 17.75
C ASN A 191 -4.36 -7.46 17.35
N GLU A 192 -4.91 -6.30 17.00
CA GLU A 192 -6.28 -6.15 16.51
C GLU A 192 -6.48 -6.88 15.19
N PHE A 193 -5.52 -6.80 14.27
CA PHE A 193 -5.56 -7.54 13.02
C PHE A 193 -5.47 -9.05 13.22
N VAL A 194 -4.58 -9.51 14.12
CA VAL A 194 -4.45 -10.94 14.47
C VAL A 194 -5.77 -11.45 15.04
N ALA A 195 -6.31 -10.76 16.05
CA ALA A 195 -7.58 -11.13 16.67
C ALA A 195 -8.76 -11.09 15.67
N ALA A 196 -8.79 -10.10 14.78
CA ALA A 196 -9.79 -10.01 13.72
C ALA A 196 -9.71 -11.19 12.75
N GLN A 197 -8.49 -11.56 12.33
CA GLN A 197 -8.28 -12.70 11.45
C GLN A 197 -8.69 -14.01 12.12
N ASP A 198 -8.29 -14.21 13.38
CA ASP A 198 -8.65 -15.42 14.14
C ASP A 198 -10.16 -15.53 14.30
N GLU A 199 -10.86 -14.43 14.60
CA GLU A 199 -12.32 -14.40 14.64
C GLU A 199 -12.92 -14.78 13.28
N ALA A 200 -12.41 -14.23 12.18
CA ALA A 200 -12.91 -14.52 10.84
C ALA A 200 -12.71 -16.00 10.46
N LYS A 201 -11.55 -16.58 10.80
CA LYS A 201 -11.23 -18.00 10.59
C LYS A 201 -12.14 -18.90 11.41
N ASN A 202 -12.28 -18.63 12.71
CA ASN A 202 -13.11 -19.43 13.63
C ASN A 202 -14.58 -19.42 13.22
N ASN A 203 -15.07 -18.29 12.70
CA ASN A 203 -16.44 -18.14 12.23
C ASN A 203 -16.62 -18.45 10.74
N LYS A 204 -15.57 -18.91 10.04
CA LYS A 204 -15.60 -19.28 8.61
C LYS A 204 -16.18 -18.18 7.72
N ARG A 205 -15.78 -16.93 7.94
CA ARG A 205 -16.31 -15.75 7.23
C ARG A 205 -15.53 -15.48 5.94
N GLY A 206 -16.23 -15.07 4.89
CA GLY A 206 -15.61 -14.53 3.67
C GLY A 206 -14.61 -15.50 3.05
N ILE A 207 -13.34 -15.10 2.93
CA ILE A 207 -12.26 -15.93 2.36
C ILE A 207 -12.03 -17.24 3.13
N TRP A 208 -12.52 -17.34 4.38
CA TRP A 208 -12.39 -18.51 5.23
C TRP A 208 -13.61 -19.45 5.16
N GLU A 209 -14.63 -19.11 4.38
CA GLU A 209 -15.80 -19.94 4.17
C GLU A 209 -15.47 -21.15 3.27
N PRO A 210 -15.78 -22.40 3.68
CA PRO A 210 -15.53 -23.57 2.86
C PRO A 210 -16.23 -23.50 1.50
N GLY A 211 -15.47 -23.66 0.41
CA GLY A 211 -15.99 -23.68 -0.96
C GLY A 211 -16.22 -22.30 -1.58
N VAL A 212 -15.88 -21.21 -0.87
CA VAL A 212 -15.92 -19.87 -1.44
C VAL A 212 -14.97 -19.75 -2.64
N LYS A 213 -15.40 -19.03 -3.69
CA LYS A 213 -14.58 -18.78 -4.88
C LYS A 213 -13.64 -17.60 -4.61
N SER A 214 -12.48 -17.90 -4.02
CA SER A 214 -11.39 -16.99 -3.65
C SER A 214 -10.04 -17.53 -4.15
N PHE A 215 -8.94 -16.82 -3.88
CA PHE A 215 -7.59 -17.33 -4.10
C PHE A 215 -7.41 -18.70 -3.42
N PRO A 216 -6.86 -19.70 -4.14
CA PRO A 216 -6.77 -21.07 -3.63
C PRO A 216 -5.57 -21.31 -2.70
N ASP A 217 -4.69 -20.31 -2.54
CA ASP A 217 -3.32 -20.44 -2.04
C ASP A 217 -3.05 -19.55 -0.81
N TYR A 218 -4.09 -19.26 0.00
CA TYR A 218 -3.92 -18.41 1.19
C TYR A 218 -2.90 -18.94 2.19
N ALA A 219 -2.80 -20.26 2.40
CA ALA A 219 -1.80 -20.82 3.31
C ALA A 219 -0.36 -20.49 2.88
N GLU A 220 -0.06 -20.60 1.58
CA GLU A 220 1.26 -20.25 1.01
C GLU A 220 1.50 -18.73 1.12
N ARG A 221 0.50 -17.92 0.79
CA ARG A 221 0.57 -16.46 0.89
C ARG A 221 0.81 -15.99 2.31
N GLU A 222 0.05 -16.51 3.27
CA GLU A 222 0.20 -16.17 4.69
C GLU A 222 1.59 -16.54 5.20
N ALA A 223 2.10 -17.74 4.87
CA ALA A 223 3.45 -18.13 5.25
C ALA A 223 4.51 -17.15 4.72
N TRP A 224 4.41 -16.78 3.44
CA TRP A 224 5.32 -15.81 2.81
C TRP A 224 5.19 -14.40 3.41
N TRP A 225 3.97 -13.89 3.59
CA TRP A 225 3.74 -12.56 4.15
C TRP A 225 4.20 -12.46 5.61
N ASN A 226 3.93 -13.49 6.41
CA ASN A 226 4.35 -13.54 7.81
C ASN A 226 5.87 -13.58 7.95
N ALA A 227 6.56 -14.35 7.10
CA ALA A 227 8.01 -14.41 7.08
C ALA A 227 8.64 -13.04 6.77
N ARG A 228 8.10 -12.34 5.75
CA ARG A 228 8.51 -10.96 5.44
C ARG A 228 8.23 -9.99 6.59
N GLY A 229 7.03 -10.08 7.17
CA GLY A 229 6.62 -9.24 8.30
C GLY A 229 7.52 -9.43 9.52
N ALA A 230 7.83 -10.68 9.86
CA ALA A 230 8.72 -11.03 10.95
C ALA A 230 10.15 -10.50 10.74
N PHE A 231 10.68 -10.57 9.52
CA PHE A 231 12.00 -10.03 9.21
C PHE A 231 12.09 -8.51 9.40
N VAL A 232 11.09 -7.78 8.90
CA VAL A 232 10.99 -6.32 9.09
C VAL A 232 10.84 -5.99 10.58
N GLU A 233 10.05 -6.74 11.33
CA GLU A 233 9.85 -6.54 12.75
C GLU A 233 11.14 -6.80 13.55
N ALA A 234 11.89 -7.84 13.21
CA ALA A 234 13.19 -8.12 13.81
C ALA A 234 14.18 -6.96 13.58
N PHE A 235 14.23 -6.41 12.36
CA PHE A 235 15.04 -5.22 12.07
C PHE A 235 14.60 -4.01 12.91
N ARG A 236 13.29 -3.74 13.01
CA ARG A 236 12.77 -2.60 13.78
C ARG A 236 13.13 -2.70 15.27
N LYS A 237 13.02 -3.88 15.86
CA LYS A 237 13.45 -4.14 17.25
C LYS A 237 14.95 -3.89 17.42
N GLU A 238 15.76 -4.37 16.48
CA GLU A 238 17.21 -4.18 16.54
C GLU A 238 17.61 -2.70 16.35
N ALA A 239 16.83 -1.95 15.56
CA ALA A 239 17.02 -0.54 15.24
C ALA A 239 16.63 0.43 16.38
N GLU A 240 15.96 -0.05 17.44
CA GLU A 240 15.45 0.82 18.50
C GLU A 240 16.57 1.64 19.15
N GLY A 241 16.44 2.97 19.11
CA GLY A 241 17.43 3.92 19.63
C GLY A 241 18.73 4.04 18.82
N LYS A 242 18.85 3.35 17.66
CA LYS A 242 20.08 3.34 16.84
C LYS A 242 19.91 4.14 15.55
N PRO A 243 20.49 5.35 15.44
CA PRO A 243 20.30 6.23 14.29
C PRO A 243 20.96 5.72 13.00
N ASN A 244 21.84 4.72 13.09
CA ASN A 244 22.49 4.10 11.93
C ASN A 244 21.70 2.92 11.34
N TYR A 245 20.50 2.60 11.87
CA TYR A 245 19.57 1.64 11.28
C TYR A 245 18.51 2.40 10.48
N ILE A 246 18.48 2.17 9.17
CA ILE A 246 17.72 2.98 8.23
C ILE A 246 16.78 2.08 7.42
N ASP A 247 15.48 2.32 7.52
CA ASP A 247 14.52 1.76 6.57
C ASP A 247 14.53 2.63 5.30
N ILE A 248 14.94 2.06 4.18
CA ILE A 248 15.10 2.81 2.93
C ILE A 248 13.77 3.39 2.42
N THR A 249 12.63 2.87 2.87
CA THR A 249 11.30 3.33 2.47
C THR A 249 10.89 4.62 3.16
N HIS A 250 11.55 5.00 4.26
CA HIS A 250 11.29 6.27 4.93
C HIS A 250 11.55 7.47 4.00
N TRP A 251 10.75 8.52 4.16
CA TRP A 251 10.83 9.70 3.30
C TRP A 251 12.18 10.43 3.40
N ASP A 252 12.82 10.39 4.57
CA ASP A 252 14.09 11.03 4.92
C ASP A 252 15.30 10.09 4.86
N ALA A 253 15.13 8.82 4.46
CA ALA A 253 16.19 7.81 4.47
C ALA A 253 17.49 8.26 3.76
N LEU A 254 17.38 8.94 2.60
CA LEU A 254 18.56 9.43 1.87
C LEU A 254 19.28 10.57 2.61
N GLN A 255 18.54 11.44 3.31
CA GLN A 255 19.12 12.49 4.13
C GLN A 255 19.86 11.89 5.33
N GLN A 256 19.28 10.87 5.96
CA GLN A 256 19.94 10.14 7.05
C GLN A 256 21.22 9.45 6.57
N LEU A 257 21.18 8.77 5.42
CA LEU A 257 22.35 8.13 4.82
C LEU A 257 23.43 9.13 4.44
N GLU A 258 23.06 10.30 3.90
CA GLU A 258 24.01 11.38 3.58
C GLU A 258 24.71 11.92 4.84
N ALA A 259 23.96 12.13 5.93
CA ALA A 259 24.51 12.56 7.21
C ALA A 259 25.44 11.52 7.86
N LEU A 260 25.36 10.26 7.42
CA LEU A 260 26.15 9.14 7.90
C LEU A 260 27.21 8.68 6.89
N VAL A 261 27.50 9.46 5.85
CA VAL A 261 28.60 9.17 4.92
C VAL A 261 29.91 8.94 5.69
N GLY A 262 30.61 7.86 5.36
CA GLY A 262 31.82 7.45 6.05
C GLY A 262 31.61 6.71 7.38
N LYS A 263 30.37 6.48 7.81
CA LYS A 263 30.03 5.70 9.01
C LYS A 263 29.28 4.43 8.64
N GLU A 264 29.42 3.38 9.43
CA GLU A 264 28.68 2.12 9.21
C GLU A 264 27.18 2.31 9.47
N VAL A 265 26.35 1.80 8.55
CA VAL A 265 24.89 1.80 8.62
C VAL A 265 24.33 0.41 8.33
N HIS A 266 23.10 0.17 8.78
CA HIS A 266 22.31 -1.03 8.49
C HIS A 266 21.03 -0.60 7.77
N VAL A 267 20.92 -0.96 6.49
CA VAL A 267 19.83 -0.49 5.62
C VAL A 267 18.86 -1.63 5.32
N LEU A 268 17.62 -1.52 5.80
CA LEU A 268 16.53 -2.41 5.41
C LEU A 268 15.95 -1.95 4.08
N GLY A 269 15.74 -2.89 3.15
CA GLY A 269 15.03 -2.64 1.90
C GLY A 269 14.72 -3.92 1.15
N THR A 270 13.89 -3.86 0.12
CA THR A 270 13.71 -5.01 -0.79
C THR A 270 14.67 -4.96 -1.96
N VAL A 271 15.17 -6.10 -2.39
CA VAL A 271 16.06 -6.18 -3.57
C VAL A 271 15.26 -5.83 -4.83
N GLY A 272 15.69 -4.81 -5.55
CA GLY A 272 15.08 -4.32 -6.78
C GLY A 272 15.74 -4.91 -8.03
N ASP A 273 16.16 -4.01 -8.91
CA ASP A 273 16.84 -4.36 -10.16
C ASP A 273 18.29 -4.80 -9.91
N VAL A 274 18.77 -5.74 -10.74
CA VAL A 274 20.16 -6.21 -10.78
C VAL A 274 20.64 -6.07 -12.20
N ARG A 275 21.66 -5.24 -12.39
CA ARG A 275 22.32 -4.96 -13.67
C ARG A 275 23.74 -5.46 -13.62
N ILE A 276 23.98 -6.58 -14.28
CA ILE A 276 25.29 -7.23 -14.32
C ILE A 276 26.23 -6.37 -15.15
N GLY A 277 27.39 -6.03 -14.58
CA GLY A 277 28.46 -5.36 -15.30
C GLY A 277 29.42 -6.38 -15.89
N GLU A 278 29.57 -6.41 -17.22
CA GLU A 278 30.56 -7.30 -17.85
C GLU A 278 32.00 -6.81 -17.61
N ARG A 279 32.21 -5.51 -17.79
CA ARG A 279 33.51 -4.80 -17.67
C ARG A 279 33.53 -3.77 -16.54
N GLY A 280 32.48 -3.70 -15.73
CA GLY A 280 32.30 -2.77 -14.64
C GLY A 280 31.58 -3.44 -13.47
N PRO A 281 31.30 -2.71 -12.38
CA PRO A 281 30.63 -3.31 -11.24
C PRO A 281 29.21 -3.76 -11.60
N THR A 282 28.76 -4.82 -10.95
CA THR A 282 27.34 -5.17 -10.93
C THR A 282 26.61 -4.22 -9.97
N ARG A 283 25.48 -3.67 -10.44
CA ARG A 283 24.63 -2.81 -9.64
C ARG A 283 23.38 -3.56 -9.22
N VAL A 284 23.23 -3.77 -7.92
CA VAL A 284 21.97 -4.19 -7.29
C VAL A 284 21.30 -2.94 -6.71
N THR A 285 19.98 -2.95 -6.53
CA THR A 285 19.28 -1.80 -5.94
C THR A 285 18.42 -2.23 -4.77
N LEU A 286 18.26 -1.36 -3.77
CA LEU A 286 17.21 -1.44 -2.76
C LEU A 286 16.04 -0.57 -3.22
N ALA A 287 14.88 -1.19 -3.34
CA ALA A 287 13.66 -0.55 -3.81
C ALA A 287 13.14 0.47 -2.80
N ARG A 288 12.92 1.71 -3.25
CA ARG A 288 12.38 2.80 -2.42
C ARG A 288 11.15 3.45 -3.04
N ARG A 289 11.36 4.28 -4.05
CA ARG A 289 10.30 4.93 -4.84
C ARG A 289 10.56 4.65 -6.31
N MET A 290 9.50 4.69 -7.12
CA MET A 290 9.67 4.57 -8.57
C MET A 290 10.79 5.49 -9.09
N ASN A 291 11.75 4.89 -9.80
CA ASN A 291 12.92 5.55 -10.38
C ASN A 291 13.90 6.19 -9.40
N ASN A 292 13.78 5.93 -8.10
CA ASN A 292 14.67 6.47 -7.07
C ASN A 292 15.08 5.37 -6.07
N ASP A 293 15.62 4.29 -6.62
CA ASP A 293 16.11 3.14 -5.87
C ASP A 293 17.56 3.36 -5.43
N PHE A 294 17.92 2.82 -4.26
CA PHE A 294 19.22 3.02 -3.64
C PHE A 294 20.24 1.97 -4.14
N PRO A 295 21.38 2.37 -4.72
CA PRO A 295 22.32 1.44 -5.34
C PRO A 295 23.27 0.75 -4.34
N LEU A 296 23.45 -0.55 -4.56
CA LEU A 296 24.49 -1.40 -3.99
C LEU A 296 25.46 -1.79 -5.11
N ILE A 297 26.75 -1.59 -4.88
CA ILE A 297 27.79 -1.76 -5.92
C ILE A 297 28.67 -2.96 -5.58
N PHE A 298 28.70 -3.93 -6.48
CA PHE A 298 29.52 -5.14 -6.38
C PHE A 298 30.61 -5.08 -7.46
N PHE A 299 31.87 -4.89 -7.05
CA PHE A 299 33.00 -4.99 -7.99
C PHE A 299 33.44 -6.43 -8.20
N ASP A 300 33.28 -7.27 -7.17
CA ASP A 300 33.65 -8.67 -7.19
C ASP A 300 32.42 -9.56 -7.51
N LYS A 301 32.55 -10.40 -8.54
CA LYS A 301 31.50 -11.33 -8.97
C LYS A 301 31.35 -12.51 -8.01
N ASP A 302 32.40 -12.89 -7.30
CA ASP A 302 32.36 -13.96 -6.31
C ASP A 302 31.63 -13.48 -5.07
N VAL A 303 31.83 -12.22 -4.64
CA VAL A 303 31.05 -11.59 -3.58
C VAL A 303 29.56 -11.53 -3.97
N LEU A 304 29.25 -11.14 -5.21
CA LEU A 304 27.88 -11.15 -5.70
C LEU A 304 27.25 -12.56 -5.62
N GLY A 305 27.94 -13.58 -6.14
CA GLY A 305 27.45 -14.95 -6.14
C GLY A 305 27.26 -15.52 -4.73
N THR A 306 28.27 -15.36 -3.88
CA THR A 306 28.26 -15.88 -2.49
C THR A 306 27.30 -15.14 -1.58
N SER A 307 26.95 -13.87 -1.87
CA SER A 307 25.95 -13.13 -1.09
C SER A 307 24.52 -13.66 -1.26
N GLY A 308 24.23 -14.41 -2.32
CA GLY A 308 22.89 -14.93 -2.62
C GLY A 308 21.84 -13.87 -3.01
N ILE A 309 22.20 -12.58 -3.03
CA ILE A 309 21.25 -11.47 -3.18
C ILE A 309 20.43 -11.49 -4.49
N MET A 310 20.97 -12.11 -5.54
CA MET A 310 20.29 -12.18 -6.85
C MET A 310 19.01 -13.03 -6.80
N GLU A 311 18.98 -14.07 -5.97
CA GLU A 311 17.79 -14.92 -5.79
C GLU A 311 16.75 -14.26 -4.88
N TRP A 312 17.14 -13.22 -4.11
CA TRP A 312 16.28 -12.47 -3.20
C TRP A 312 15.56 -11.28 -3.85
N ARG A 313 15.48 -11.23 -5.19
CA ARG A 313 14.72 -10.19 -5.90
C ARG A 313 13.29 -10.09 -5.34
N SER A 314 12.88 -8.88 -5.01
CA SER A 314 11.61 -8.50 -4.35
C SER A 314 11.47 -8.89 -2.88
N GLU A 315 12.44 -9.60 -2.31
CA GLU A 315 12.49 -9.96 -0.89
C GLU A 315 13.32 -8.97 -0.08
N PHE A 316 13.08 -8.94 1.24
CA PHE A 316 13.77 -8.02 2.13
C PHE A 316 15.21 -8.50 2.41
N VAL A 317 16.10 -7.52 2.54
CA VAL A 317 17.46 -7.71 3.02
C VAL A 317 17.82 -6.59 3.98
N VAL A 318 18.77 -6.84 4.87
CA VAL A 318 19.48 -5.78 5.60
C VAL A 318 20.90 -5.71 5.06
N VAL A 319 21.31 -4.51 4.67
CA VAL A 319 22.65 -4.24 4.14
C VAL A 319 23.47 -3.49 5.17
N THR A 320 24.56 -4.09 5.64
CA THR A 320 25.55 -3.43 6.49
C THR A 320 26.68 -2.88 5.62
N GLY A 321 26.98 -1.59 5.75
CA GLY A 321 28.07 -0.99 4.99
C GLY A 321 28.26 0.49 5.25
N VAL A 322 29.15 1.12 4.48
CA VAL A 322 29.46 2.55 4.61
C VAL A 322 28.89 3.30 3.40
N PRO A 323 27.97 4.26 3.59
CA PRO A 323 27.45 5.04 2.49
C PRO A 323 28.53 6.01 1.99
N THR A 324 28.64 6.12 0.67
CA THR A 324 29.63 6.96 -0.02
C THR A 324 28.99 7.66 -1.21
N PHE A 325 29.58 8.79 -1.62
CA PHE A 325 29.22 9.44 -2.87
C PHE A 325 30.09 8.95 -4.00
N TYR A 326 29.45 8.46 -5.06
CA TYR A 326 30.05 8.27 -6.37
C TYR A 326 29.73 9.47 -7.26
N GLU A 327 30.74 10.07 -7.88
CA GLU A 327 30.57 11.09 -8.90
C GLU A 327 30.80 10.48 -10.29
N ASN A 328 29.79 10.53 -11.14
CA ASN A 328 29.94 10.13 -12.52
C ASN A 328 30.90 11.10 -13.23
N LYS A 329 32.01 10.58 -13.76
CA LYS A 329 33.07 11.41 -14.36
C LYS A 329 32.59 12.24 -15.56
N GLN A 330 31.60 11.75 -16.31
CA GLN A 330 31.05 12.38 -17.51
C GLN A 330 29.93 13.36 -17.17
N SER A 331 28.90 12.91 -16.45
CA SER A 331 27.71 13.74 -16.16
C SER A 331 27.88 14.65 -14.95
N LYS A 332 28.94 14.46 -14.14
CA LYS A 332 29.17 15.12 -12.84
C LYS A 332 28.07 14.90 -11.81
N GLN A 333 27.14 13.98 -12.07
CA GLN A 333 26.08 13.63 -11.13
C GLN A 333 26.66 12.83 -9.97
N LYS A 334 26.33 13.26 -8.75
CA LYS A 334 26.63 12.52 -7.52
C LYS A 334 25.51 11.54 -7.21
N GLN A 335 25.90 10.36 -6.76
CA GLN A 335 25.00 9.29 -6.34
C GLN A 335 25.48 8.73 -5.01
N LEU A 336 24.59 8.72 -4.02
CA LEU A 336 24.81 8.01 -2.78
C LEU A 336 24.67 6.51 -3.02
N GLN A 337 25.60 5.71 -2.50
CA GLN A 337 25.66 4.26 -2.71
C GLN A 337 26.35 3.55 -1.54
N ILE A 338 26.19 2.23 -1.46
CA ILE A 338 27.01 1.36 -0.60
C ILE A 338 27.77 0.37 -1.49
N GLN A 339 29.07 0.24 -1.26
CA GLN A 339 29.88 -0.80 -1.87
C GLN A 339 29.79 -2.09 -1.04
N ILE A 340 29.67 -3.22 -1.73
CA ILE A 340 29.60 -4.56 -1.13
C ILE A 340 30.88 -5.31 -1.49
N ASP A 341 31.74 -5.49 -0.49
CA ASP A 341 33.03 -6.15 -0.57
C ASP A 341 33.03 -7.54 0.07
N ARG A 342 32.02 -7.85 0.88
CA ARG A 342 31.86 -9.15 1.54
C ARG A 342 30.42 -9.61 1.53
N ALA A 343 30.20 -10.91 1.33
CA ALA A 343 28.86 -11.52 1.42
C ALA A 343 28.19 -11.27 2.78
N SER A 344 28.97 -11.21 3.86
CA SER A 344 28.48 -10.94 5.23
C SER A 344 27.88 -9.55 5.43
N GLN A 345 28.05 -8.63 4.47
CA GLN A 345 27.34 -7.34 4.48
C GLN A 345 25.85 -7.49 4.15
N ILE A 346 25.43 -8.62 3.60
CA ILE A 346 24.04 -8.86 3.20
C ILE A 346 23.43 -9.90 4.15
N LYS A 347 22.44 -9.46 4.93
CA LYS A 347 21.56 -10.35 5.68
C LYS A 347 20.28 -10.57 4.88
N LEU A 348 20.08 -11.79 4.40
CA LEU A 348 18.92 -12.20 3.62
C LEU A 348 17.73 -12.52 4.54
N SER A 349 16.50 -12.20 4.12
CA SER A 349 15.30 -12.63 4.85
C SER A 349 15.06 -14.13 4.73
N GLU A 350 14.63 -14.78 5.81
CA GLU A 350 14.18 -16.17 5.78
C GLU A 350 12.83 -16.26 5.08
N ILE A 351 12.78 -16.88 3.89
CA ILE A 351 11.58 -16.93 3.05
C ILE A 351 11.26 -18.38 2.69
N PRO A 352 10.01 -18.85 2.87
CA PRO A 352 9.61 -20.19 2.46
C PRO A 352 9.96 -20.46 0.98
N GLY A 353 10.68 -21.56 0.74
CA GLY A 353 11.12 -21.96 -0.61
C GLY A 353 12.42 -21.33 -1.08
N LEU A 354 13.06 -20.44 -0.31
CA LEU A 354 14.40 -19.93 -0.58
C LEU A 354 15.39 -20.42 0.47
N THR A 355 16.59 -20.80 0.03
CA THR A 355 17.68 -21.26 0.91
C THR A 355 18.86 -20.33 0.76
N ALA A 356 19.25 -19.66 1.85
CA ALA A 356 20.40 -18.78 1.84
C ALA A 356 21.68 -19.60 1.62
N PRO A 357 22.68 -19.07 0.88
CA PRO A 357 23.96 -19.74 0.75
C PRO A 357 24.63 -19.85 2.12
N THR A 358 25.30 -20.97 2.38
CA THR A 358 26.13 -21.13 3.57
C THR A 358 27.36 -20.23 3.45
N ILE A 359 27.35 -19.10 4.14
CA ILE A 359 28.52 -18.24 4.22
C ILE A 359 29.48 -18.89 5.23
N ALA A 360 30.63 -19.38 4.76
CA ALA A 360 31.67 -19.87 5.67
C ALA A 360 32.08 -18.73 6.63
N PRO A 361 32.19 -18.98 7.95
CA PRO A 361 32.64 -17.96 8.89
C PRO A 361 33.97 -17.42 8.41
N THR A 362 34.05 -16.11 8.23
CA THR A 362 35.29 -15.42 7.87
C THR A 362 36.28 -15.70 8.99
N THR A 363 37.29 -16.53 8.74
CA THR A 363 38.41 -16.65 9.67
C THR A 363 39.00 -15.25 9.80
N ALA A 364 38.91 -14.66 10.99
CA ALA A 364 39.69 -13.49 11.32
C ALA A 364 41.15 -13.86 11.04
N GLY A 365 41.71 -13.29 9.97
CA GLY A 365 43.12 -13.43 9.65
C GLY A 365 43.98 -12.78 10.75
N PRO A 366 45.23 -13.23 10.90
CA PRO A 366 46.07 -13.02 12.07
C PRO A 366 46.35 -11.56 12.43
#